data_AF-A0A2S6MIN3-F1
#
_entry.id   AF-A0A2S6MIN3-F1
#
_cell.length_a   1.000
_cell.length_b   1.000
_cell.length_c   1.000
_cell.angle_alpha   90.00
_cell.angle_beta   90.00
_cell.angle_gamma   90.00
#
_symmetry.space_group_name_H-M   'P 1'
#
loop_
_entity.id
_entity.type
_entity.pdbx_description
1 polymer ?
#
loop_
_entity_poly.entity_id
_entity_poly.type
_entity_poly.pdbx_seq_one_letter_code
_entity_poly.pdbx_strand_id
1 'polypeptide(L)'
;MMQVPVAITDAREVAFDVSGLPDLAGTPWARIWLSSREPIWTLVDVEDMPWLMQWQWNVWHAGRNRHDSWMLYAKRNVGPSRATLRMHRELSIKDEPRLSETFLCAHVVDHINGQTLDNRKANRRWLTKSHNAVARRPRGTAPKLEEIVRELLANLPARRQLEDIPFD
;
A
#
# COMPACT_ATOMS: atom_id res chain seq x y z
N MET A 1 -38.00 6.64 2.05
CA MET A 1 -37.04 7.20 3.02
C MET A 1 -35.90 7.84 2.24
N MET A 2 -35.76 9.17 2.31
CA MET A 2 -34.65 9.89 1.66
C MET A 2 -33.41 9.76 2.56
N GLN A 3 -32.35 9.13 2.06
CA GLN A 3 -31.07 9.09 2.73
C GLN A 3 -30.30 10.37 2.35
N VAL A 4 -30.00 11.18 3.37
CA VAL A 4 -29.14 12.37 3.24
C VAL A 4 -27.69 11.90 3.12
N PRO A 5 -26.86 12.46 2.21
CA PRO A 5 -25.45 12.14 2.16
C PRO A 5 -24.77 12.64 3.44
N VAL A 6 -24.21 11.73 4.23
CA VAL A 6 -23.28 12.09 5.30
C VAL A 6 -21.97 12.49 4.63
N ALA A 7 -21.80 13.78 4.39
CA ALA A 7 -20.51 14.35 4.07
C ALA A 7 -19.60 14.17 5.30
N ILE A 8 -18.72 13.17 5.26
CA ILE A 8 -17.64 13.05 6.24
C ILE A 8 -16.56 14.05 5.81
N THR A 9 -16.74 15.33 6.14
CA THR A 9 -15.81 16.42 5.79
C THR A 9 -14.77 16.74 6.84
N ASP A 10 -14.67 15.99 7.94
CA ASP A 10 -13.65 16.25 8.96
C ASP A 10 -12.87 14.99 9.31
N ALA A 11 -12.00 14.56 8.39
CA ALA A 11 -10.85 13.76 8.81
C ALA A 11 -9.98 14.69 9.68
N ARG A 12 -10.08 14.55 11.02
CA ARG A 12 -9.25 15.28 11.98
C ARG A 12 -7.80 15.28 11.49
N GLU A 13 -7.26 16.47 11.26
CA GLU A 13 -5.86 16.64 10.90
C GLU A 13 -5.01 16.09 12.05
N VAL A 14 -4.28 15.01 11.77
CA VAL A 14 -3.39 14.38 12.74
C VAL A 14 -1.98 14.58 12.23
N ALA A 15 -1.29 15.52 12.85
CA ALA A 15 0.13 15.73 12.64
C ALA A 15 0.90 14.63 13.38
N PHE A 16 1.32 13.60 12.64
CA PHE A 16 2.31 12.66 13.12
C PHE A 16 3.70 13.31 13.03
N ASP A 17 4.59 13.00 13.97
CA ASP A 17 6.00 13.32 13.80
C ASP A 17 6.56 12.49 12.63
N VAL A 18 6.87 13.17 11.54
CA VAL A 18 7.41 12.58 10.30
C VAL A 18 8.90 12.87 10.13
N SER A 19 9.56 13.50 11.11
CA SER A 19 10.97 13.94 11.00
C SER A 19 11.95 12.79 10.73
N GLY A 20 11.63 11.57 11.15
CA GLY A 20 12.43 10.36 10.91
C GLY A 20 12.10 9.60 9.61
N LEU A 21 11.08 10.03 8.87
CA LEU A 21 10.65 9.34 7.65
C LEU A 21 11.44 9.85 6.43
N PRO A 22 11.90 8.96 5.53
CA PRO A 22 12.58 9.39 4.32
C PRO A 22 11.64 10.22 3.43
N ASP A 23 12.15 11.31 2.87
CA ASP A 23 11.42 12.12 1.90
C ASP A 23 11.21 11.36 0.59
N LEU A 24 9.97 11.37 0.09
CA LEU A 24 9.57 10.73 -1.16
C LEU A 24 9.27 11.76 -2.27
N ALA A 25 9.42 13.06 -1.99
CA ALA A 25 9.12 14.12 -2.94
C ALA A 25 9.94 13.97 -4.25
N GLY A 26 9.22 13.90 -5.37
CA GLY A 26 9.79 13.71 -6.69
C GLY A 26 10.49 12.36 -6.91
N THR A 27 10.09 11.33 -6.17
CA THR A 27 10.41 9.92 -6.43
C THR A 27 9.22 9.25 -7.14
N PRO A 28 9.37 8.06 -7.74
CA PRO A 28 8.24 7.34 -8.32
C PRO A 28 7.33 6.67 -7.28
N TRP A 29 7.55 6.91 -5.98
CA TRP A 29 6.79 6.29 -4.90
C TRP A 29 6.08 7.31 -4.05
N ALA A 30 5.00 6.89 -3.41
CA ALA A 30 4.19 7.74 -2.54
C ALA A 30 3.79 7.03 -1.26
N ARG A 31 3.47 7.86 -0.25
CA ARG A 31 3.02 7.46 1.07
C ARG A 31 1.52 7.71 1.20
N ILE A 32 0.76 6.70 1.61
CA ILE A 32 -0.65 6.84 2.00
C ILE A 32 -0.80 6.50 3.48
N TRP A 33 -1.29 7.46 4.26
CA TRP A 33 -1.64 7.25 5.66
C TRP A 33 -2.92 6.42 5.80
N LEU A 34 -2.87 5.39 6.64
CA LEU A 34 -3.96 4.42 6.82
C LEU A 34 -4.70 4.57 8.15
N SER A 35 -4.20 5.41 9.04
CA SER A 35 -4.74 5.63 10.38
C SER A 35 -4.59 7.09 10.77
N SER A 36 -5.59 7.63 11.46
CA SER A 36 -5.55 8.94 12.11
C SER A 36 -5.16 8.86 13.59
N ARG A 37 -4.80 7.66 14.09
CA ARG A 37 -4.46 7.45 15.52
C ARG A 37 -3.03 6.99 15.71
N GLU A 38 -2.51 6.28 14.74
CA GLU A 38 -1.19 5.67 14.75
C GLU A 38 -0.51 6.02 13.43
N PRO A 39 0.81 6.24 13.40
CA PRO A 39 1.55 6.62 12.19
C PRO A 39 1.76 5.41 11.26
N ILE A 40 0.67 4.76 10.87
CA ILE A 40 0.69 3.60 9.96
C ILE A 40 0.40 4.08 8.55
N TRP A 41 1.29 3.73 7.63
CA TRP A 41 1.25 4.13 6.24
C TRP A 41 1.58 2.96 5.32
N THR A 42 1.19 3.08 4.04
CA THR A 42 1.58 2.14 2.98
C THR A 42 2.40 2.86 1.92
N LEU A 43 3.38 2.14 1.38
CA LEU A 43 4.17 2.56 0.22
C LEU A 43 3.46 2.08 -1.05
N VAL A 44 3.35 2.94 -2.05
CA VAL A 44 2.76 2.65 -3.36
C VAL A 44 3.55 3.33 -4.47
N ASP A 45 3.32 2.95 -5.73
CA ASP A 45 3.81 3.72 -6.86
C ASP A 45 2.98 5.00 -7.02
N VAL A 46 3.64 6.12 -7.35
CA VAL A 46 2.99 7.43 -7.45
C VAL A 46 1.89 7.46 -8.51
N GLU A 47 2.03 6.66 -9.58
CA GLU A 47 1.04 6.53 -10.65
C GLU A 47 -0.30 5.94 -10.18
N ASP A 48 -0.29 5.17 -9.10
CA ASP A 48 -1.49 4.56 -8.54
C ASP A 48 -2.24 5.52 -7.60
N MET A 49 -1.63 6.62 -7.17
CA MET A 49 -2.21 7.55 -6.20
C MET A 49 -3.58 8.09 -6.62
N PRO A 50 -3.79 8.64 -7.84
CA PRO A 50 -5.09 9.18 -8.23
C PRO A 50 -6.21 8.13 -8.18
N TRP A 51 -5.87 6.87 -8.47
CA TRP A 51 -6.82 5.76 -8.41
C TRP A 51 -7.11 5.38 -6.95
N LEU A 52 -6.09 5.24 -6.12
CA LEU A 52 -6.23 4.85 -4.71
C LEU A 52 -6.97 5.89 -3.87
N MET A 53 -6.80 7.18 -4.16
CA MET A 53 -7.43 8.29 -3.41
C MET A 53 -8.95 8.37 -3.60
N GLN A 54 -9.54 7.59 -4.50
CA GLN A 54 -11.00 7.50 -4.65
C GLN A 54 -11.69 6.84 -3.43
N TRP A 55 -10.93 6.18 -2.57
CA TRP A 55 -11.47 5.46 -1.42
C TRP A 55 -10.69 5.74 -0.14
N GLN A 56 -11.39 5.62 0.99
CA GLN A 56 -10.77 5.65 2.30
C GLN A 56 -10.20 4.26 2.66
N TRP A 57 -8.89 4.20 2.83
CA TRP A 57 -8.17 3.01 3.26
C TRP A 57 -7.96 3.01 4.77
N ASN A 58 -7.95 1.83 5.36
CA ASN A 58 -7.79 1.60 6.81
C ASN A 58 -6.80 0.45 7.05
N VAL A 59 -6.21 0.43 8.24
CA VAL A 59 -5.36 -0.68 8.68
C VAL A 59 -6.20 -1.91 9.05
N TRP A 60 -5.71 -3.09 8.68
CA TRP A 60 -6.19 -4.38 9.18
C TRP A 60 -5.01 -5.19 9.72
N HIS A 61 -5.16 -5.71 10.94
CA HIS A 61 -4.15 -6.54 11.59
C HIS A 61 -4.44 -8.01 11.30
N ALA A 62 -3.51 -8.68 10.64
CA ALA A 62 -3.55 -10.12 10.46
C ALA A 62 -2.82 -10.80 11.62
N GLY A 63 -3.54 -11.54 12.44
CA GLY A 63 -2.95 -12.19 13.62
C GLY A 63 -4.03 -12.52 14.62
N ARG A 64 -3.68 -13.34 15.62
CA ARG A 64 -4.57 -13.59 16.76
C ARG A 64 -4.44 -12.49 17.81
N ASN A 65 -3.29 -11.81 17.87
CA ASN A 65 -3.03 -10.73 18.82
C ASN A 65 -2.85 -9.40 18.11
N ARG A 66 -3.44 -8.32 18.64
CA ARG A 66 -3.26 -6.96 18.12
C ARG A 66 -1.80 -6.48 18.14
N HIS A 67 -0.99 -7.08 19.02
CA HIS A 67 0.45 -6.83 19.14
C HIS A 67 1.30 -7.58 18.10
N ASP A 68 0.71 -8.46 17.29
CA ASP A 68 1.37 -9.07 16.14
C ASP A 68 1.50 -8.01 15.01
N SER A 69 2.36 -7.01 15.23
CA SER A 69 2.56 -5.85 14.37
C SER A 69 3.15 -6.16 12.99
N TRP A 70 3.51 -7.43 12.75
CA TRP A 70 4.27 -7.85 11.57
C TRP A 70 3.40 -8.12 10.33
N MET A 71 2.06 -8.17 10.45
CA MET A 71 1.15 -8.30 9.30
C MET A 71 0.05 -7.24 9.33
N LEU A 72 0.39 -6.03 8.91
CA LEU A 72 -0.58 -4.95 8.70
C LEU A 72 -0.95 -4.89 7.22
N TYR A 73 -2.23 -4.79 6.91
CA TYR A 73 -2.71 -4.64 5.55
C TYR A 73 -3.50 -3.34 5.39
N ALA A 74 -3.29 -2.66 4.27
CA ALA A 74 -4.21 -1.65 3.81
C ALA A 74 -5.49 -2.32 3.27
N LYS A 75 -6.64 -1.93 3.80
CA LYS A 75 -7.95 -2.43 3.36
C LYS A 75 -8.98 -1.33 3.18
N ARG A 76 -10.03 -1.64 2.42
CA ARG A 76 -11.29 -0.89 2.39
C ARG A 76 -12.47 -1.86 2.54
N ASN A 77 -13.60 -1.37 3.02
CA ASN A 77 -14.83 -2.17 3.06
C ASN A 77 -15.75 -1.72 1.91
N VAL A 78 -16.44 -2.67 1.26
CA VAL A 78 -17.36 -2.39 0.15
C VAL A 78 -18.72 -3.02 0.38
N GLY A 79 -19.75 -2.35 -0.15
CA GLY A 79 -21.14 -2.80 -0.12
C GLY A 79 -21.79 -2.83 1.27
N PRO A 80 -23.08 -3.17 1.34
CA PRO A 80 -23.83 -3.23 2.60
C PRO A 80 -23.29 -4.27 3.58
N SER A 81 -22.76 -5.38 3.07
CA SER A 81 -22.16 -6.45 3.87
C SER A 81 -20.75 -6.13 4.39
N ARG A 82 -20.19 -4.95 4.03
CA ARG A 82 -18.84 -4.52 4.40
C ARG A 82 -17.75 -5.54 4.03
N ALA A 83 -17.89 -6.15 2.85
CA ALA A 83 -16.88 -7.05 2.32
C ALA A 83 -15.51 -6.37 2.30
N THR A 84 -14.46 -7.05 2.75
CA THR A 84 -13.12 -6.48 2.88
C THR A 84 -12.33 -6.69 1.60
N LEU A 85 -11.90 -5.58 0.98
CA LEU A 85 -10.93 -5.58 -0.12
C LEU A 85 -9.57 -5.13 0.40
N ARG A 86 -8.49 -5.79 -0.04
CA ARG A 86 -7.12 -5.46 0.35
C ARG A 86 -6.39 -4.77 -0.80
N MET A 87 -5.66 -3.70 -0.48
CA MET A 87 -5.04 -2.81 -1.48
C MET A 87 -4.16 -3.56 -2.49
N HIS A 88 -3.23 -4.41 -2.03
CA HIS A 88 -2.37 -5.19 -2.93
C HIS A 88 -3.14 -6.00 -3.98
N ARG A 89 -4.26 -6.62 -3.60
CA ARG A 89 -5.06 -7.43 -4.54
C ARG A 89 -5.79 -6.57 -5.55
N GLU A 90 -6.35 -5.46 -5.10
CA GLU A 90 -7.03 -4.48 -5.94
C GLU A 90 -6.07 -3.87 -6.98
N LEU A 91 -4.86 -3.50 -6.56
CA LEU A 91 -3.84 -2.97 -7.45
C LEU A 91 -3.35 -4.02 -8.46
N SER A 92 -3.11 -5.26 -8.04
CA SER A 92 -2.74 -6.34 -8.98
C SER A 92 -3.84 -6.66 -10.00
N ILE A 93 -5.12 -6.57 -9.63
CA ILE A 93 -6.23 -6.74 -10.59
C ILE A 93 -6.27 -5.55 -11.56
N LYS A 94 -6.09 -4.32 -11.06
CA LYS A 94 -5.99 -3.11 -11.89
C LYS A 94 -4.84 -3.22 -12.90
N ASP A 95 -3.69 -3.74 -12.48
CA ASP A 95 -2.51 -3.92 -13.34
C ASP A 95 -2.73 -4.98 -14.43
N GLU A 96 -3.56 -5.98 -14.18
CA GLU A 96 -3.81 -7.13 -15.06
C GLU A 96 -5.31 -7.39 -15.27
N PRO A 97 -6.05 -6.47 -15.93
CA PRO A 97 -7.52 -6.51 -15.99
C PRO A 97 -8.08 -7.66 -16.85
N ARG A 98 -7.21 -8.41 -17.54
CA ARG A 98 -7.59 -9.53 -18.42
C ARG A 98 -7.53 -10.89 -17.74
N LEU A 99 -7.16 -10.97 -16.45
CA LEU A 99 -7.14 -12.22 -15.71
C LEU A 99 -8.56 -12.78 -15.54
N SER A 100 -8.72 -14.08 -15.78
CA SER A 100 -10.03 -14.74 -15.65
C SER A 100 -10.41 -14.94 -14.19
N GLU A 101 -11.72 -15.04 -13.92
CA GLU A 101 -12.23 -15.35 -12.57
C GLU A 101 -11.63 -16.65 -12.01
N THR A 102 -11.46 -17.67 -12.87
CA THR A 102 -10.82 -18.93 -12.49
C THR A 102 -9.38 -18.71 -12.02
N PHE A 103 -8.62 -17.84 -12.71
CA PHE A 103 -7.27 -17.49 -12.29
C PHE A 103 -7.29 -16.77 -10.95
N LEU A 104 -8.14 -15.76 -10.78
CA LEU A 104 -8.26 -14.98 -9.55
C LEU A 104 -8.67 -15.86 -8.35
N CYS A 105 -9.53 -16.87 -8.55
CA CYS A 105 -9.91 -17.83 -7.51
C CYS A 105 -8.75 -18.76 -7.08
N ALA A 106 -7.92 -19.17 -8.05
CA ALA A 106 -6.81 -20.09 -7.82
C ALA A 106 -5.55 -19.38 -7.25
N HIS A 107 -5.41 -18.07 -7.50
CA HIS A 107 -4.23 -17.29 -7.15
C HIS A 107 -4.46 -16.26 -6.05
N VAL A 108 -3.39 -16.03 -5.30
CA VAL A 108 -3.30 -14.99 -4.27
C VAL A 108 -2.16 -14.05 -4.64
N VAL A 109 -2.26 -12.80 -4.22
CA VAL A 109 -1.17 -11.83 -4.39
C VAL A 109 -0.24 -11.94 -3.20
N ASP A 110 1.03 -12.18 -3.48
CA ASP A 110 2.13 -12.26 -2.52
C ASP A 110 2.96 -10.97 -2.53
N HIS A 111 3.57 -10.67 -1.39
CA HIS A 111 4.54 -9.58 -1.25
C HIS A 111 5.95 -10.21 -1.23
N ILE A 112 6.76 -9.90 -2.24
CA ILE A 112 8.07 -10.55 -2.44
C ILE A 112 8.99 -10.35 -1.23
N ASN A 113 9.04 -9.13 -0.68
CA ASN A 113 9.80 -8.83 0.53
C ASN A 113 9.07 -9.21 1.83
N GLY A 114 7.84 -9.71 1.76
CA GLY A 114 6.98 -10.04 2.90
C GLY A 114 6.42 -8.85 3.68
N GLN A 115 6.76 -7.62 3.32
CA GLN A 115 6.20 -6.40 3.92
C GLN A 115 4.84 -6.09 3.29
N THR A 116 3.77 -6.32 4.03
CA THR A 116 2.37 -6.26 3.54
C THR A 116 1.84 -4.84 3.34
N LEU A 117 2.56 -3.84 3.83
CA LEU A 117 2.31 -2.42 3.55
C LEU A 117 3.22 -1.87 2.44
N ASP A 118 4.09 -2.68 1.83
CA ASP A 118 4.82 -2.31 0.61
C ASP A 118 3.99 -2.73 -0.61
N ASN A 119 3.03 -1.87 -0.97
CA ASN A 119 2.11 -2.07 -2.07
C ASN A 119 2.65 -1.46 -3.38
N ARG A 120 3.97 -1.46 -3.62
CA ARG A 120 4.50 -1.17 -4.95
C ARG A 120 4.29 -2.34 -5.89
N LYS A 121 4.08 -2.08 -7.18
CA LYS A 121 3.94 -3.06 -8.26
C LYS A 121 5.13 -4.02 -8.31
N ALA A 122 6.35 -3.49 -8.19
CA ALA A 122 7.57 -4.28 -8.17
C ALA A 122 7.67 -5.28 -7.00
N ASN A 123 6.88 -5.10 -5.94
CA ASN A 123 6.86 -5.99 -4.78
C ASN A 123 5.69 -6.99 -4.78
N ARG A 124 4.78 -6.90 -5.75
CA ARG A 124 3.60 -7.78 -5.85
C ARG A 124 3.82 -8.87 -6.90
N ARG A 125 3.30 -10.06 -6.64
CA ARG A 125 3.21 -11.14 -7.64
C ARG A 125 2.01 -12.05 -7.38
N TRP A 126 1.47 -12.64 -8.44
CA TRP A 126 0.48 -13.72 -8.32
C TRP A 126 1.18 -15.05 -8.01
N LEU A 127 0.68 -15.76 -7.00
CA LEU A 127 1.10 -17.12 -6.66
C LEU A 127 -0.12 -18.02 -6.46
N THR A 128 0.05 -19.30 -6.73
CA THR A 128 -0.88 -20.31 -6.24
C THR A 128 -0.82 -20.37 -4.72
N LYS A 129 -1.86 -20.93 -4.08
CA LYS A 129 -1.89 -21.09 -2.61
C LYS A 129 -0.72 -21.95 -2.10
N SER A 130 -0.31 -22.98 -2.85
CA SER A 130 0.81 -23.85 -2.49
C SER A 130 2.15 -23.11 -2.57
N HIS A 131 2.42 -22.38 -3.67
CA HIS A 131 3.65 -21.59 -3.80
C HIS A 131 3.71 -20.47 -2.76
N ASN A 132 2.59 -19.81 -2.48
CA ASN A 132 2.53 -18.80 -1.44
C ASN A 132 2.84 -19.39 -0.05
N ALA A 133 2.42 -20.63 0.24
CA ALA A 133 2.76 -21.28 1.50
C ALA A 133 4.26 -21.54 1.64
N VAL A 134 4.93 -21.93 0.55
CA VAL A 134 6.39 -22.17 0.50
C VAL A 134 7.18 -20.86 0.56
N ALA A 135 6.70 -19.81 -0.12
CA ALA A 135 7.37 -18.50 -0.19
C ALA A 135 7.22 -17.67 1.09
N ARG A 136 6.45 -18.13 2.09
CA ARG A 136 6.25 -17.41 3.34
C ARG A 136 7.56 -17.17 4.07
N ARG A 137 7.87 -15.89 4.31
CA ARG A 137 8.95 -15.50 5.19
C ARG A 137 8.66 -15.90 6.65
N PRO A 138 9.68 -16.20 7.46
CA PRO A 138 9.51 -16.37 8.89
C PRO A 138 8.90 -15.12 9.52
N ARG A 139 8.10 -15.31 10.58
CA ARG A 139 7.41 -14.20 11.27
C ARG A 139 8.42 -13.16 11.76
N GLY A 140 8.10 -11.89 11.58
CA GLY A 140 8.94 -10.78 12.04
C GLY A 140 10.23 -10.54 11.23
N THR A 141 10.43 -11.22 10.11
CA THR A 141 11.64 -11.05 9.26
C THR A 141 11.42 -10.18 8.02
N ALA A 142 10.23 -9.61 7.87
CA ALA A 142 9.97 -8.63 6.82
C ALA A 142 10.69 -7.31 7.18
N PRO A 143 11.37 -6.66 6.24
CA PRO A 143 12.01 -5.37 6.48
C PRO A 143 10.96 -4.29 6.77
N LYS A 144 11.35 -3.27 7.52
CA LYS A 144 10.47 -2.13 7.80
C LYS A 144 10.31 -1.26 6.55
N LEU A 145 9.20 -0.53 6.44
CA LEU A 145 8.97 0.35 5.30
C LEU A 145 10.05 1.43 5.17
N GLU A 146 10.52 1.98 6.29
CA GLU A 146 11.58 2.98 6.30
C GLU A 146 12.90 2.43 5.77
N GLU A 147 13.22 1.16 6.08
CA GLU A 147 14.41 0.47 5.59
C GLU A 147 14.31 0.24 4.08
N ILE A 148 13.15 -0.25 3.61
CA ILE A 148 12.86 -0.42 2.19
C ILE A 148 13.03 0.91 1.45
N VAL A 149 12.43 1.99 1.95
CA VAL A 149 12.51 3.29 1.28
C VAL A 149 13.95 3.82 1.24
N ARG A 150 14.73 3.68 2.32
CA ARG A 150 16.15 4.09 2.32
C ARG A 150 16.94 3.32 1.25
N GLU A 151 16.73 2.02 1.13
CA GLU A 151 17.36 1.20 0.10
C GLU A 151 16.94 1.63 -1.31
N LEU A 152 15.66 1.93 -1.51
CA LEU A 152 15.16 2.41 -2.80
C LEU A 152 15.77 3.76 -3.19
N LEU A 153 15.82 4.71 -2.26
CA LEU A 153 16.41 6.04 -2.48
C LEU A 153 17.91 5.95 -2.78
N ALA A 154 18.64 5.06 -2.10
CA ALA A 154 20.06 4.82 -2.35
C ALA A 154 20.34 4.25 -3.74
N ASN A 155 19.36 3.55 -4.34
CA ASN A 155 19.47 2.94 -5.66
C ASN A 155 18.83 3.78 -6.78
N LEU A 156 18.29 4.97 -6.47
CA LEU A 156 17.80 5.85 -7.53
C LEU A 156 18.98 6.35 -8.37
N PRO A 157 18.86 6.34 -9.71
CA PRO A 157 19.86 6.98 -10.55
C PRO A 157 19.99 8.45 -10.13
N ALA A 158 21.22 8.98 -10.18
CA ALA A 158 21.48 10.37 -9.85
C ALA A 158 20.46 11.25 -10.58
N ARG A 159 19.74 12.08 -9.82
CA ARG A 159 18.75 13.01 -10.36
C ARG A 159 19.45 13.81 -11.46
N ARG A 160 18.90 13.81 -12.68
CA ARG A 160 19.35 14.79 -13.69
C ARG A 160 19.23 16.16 -13.04
N GLN A 161 20.33 16.90 -12.98
CA GLN A 161 20.27 18.30 -12.62
C GLN A 161 19.26 18.94 -13.56
N LEU A 162 18.21 19.55 -13.00
CA LEU A 162 17.30 20.35 -13.79
C LEU A 162 18.13 21.54 -14.26
N GLU A 163 18.43 21.59 -15.55
CA GLU A 163 19.01 22.77 -16.16
C GLU A 163 17.95 23.87 -16.11
N ASP A 164 18.33 25.05 -15.64
CA ASP A 164 17.47 26.22 -15.72
C ASP A 164 17.21 26.50 -17.20
N ILE A 165 15.96 26.33 -17.63
CA ILE A 165 15.54 26.75 -18.96
C ILE A 165 15.42 28.28 -18.90
N PRO A 166 16.21 29.04 -19.68
CA PRO A 166 16.07 30.48 -19.74
C PRO A 166 14.66 30.81 -20.23
N PHE A 167 13.94 31.63 -19.47
CA PHE A 167 12.74 32.28 -19.97
C PHE A 167 13.20 33.57 -20.68
N ASP A 168 13.20 33.54 -22.01
CA ASP A 168 13.36 34.74 -22.87
C ASP A 168 12.03 35.47 -23.03
#